data_AF-A0A9Q0BJB4-F1
#
_entry.id   AF-A0A9Q0BJB4-F1
#
_cell.length_a   1.000
_cell.length_b   1.000
_cell.length_c   1.000
_cell.angle_alpha   90.00
_cell.angle_beta   90.00
_cell.angle_gamma   90.00
#
_symmetry.space_group_name_H-M   'P 1'
#
loop_
_entity.id
_entity.type
_entity.pdbx_description
1 polymer ?
#
loop_
_entity_poly.entity_id
_entity_poly.type
_entity_poly.pdbx_seq_one_letter_code
_entity_poly.pdbx_strand_id
1 'polypeptide(L)'
;MDINNRFDIAYLTVRSWELEDLEEFSMVRMNVLADALKCINNAEKRGKRQVLLRPCSKVIIKFLTVMMKHGYIGEFEIVDDHRSGKIVVNLTGRLNKCGVISPRFDVPINDIEKWTNNLLPSRQFGYVVLTTSGGIMDHEEARRKHLGGKILGFFF
;
A
#
# COMPACT_ATOMS: atom_id res chain seq x y z
N MET A 1 -43.29 -14.61 43.85
CA MET A 1 -42.70 -13.31 44.20
C MET A 1 -41.23 -13.55 44.53
N ASP A 2 -40.49 -14.20 43.64
CA ASP A 2 -39.88 -13.68 42.39
C ASP A 2 -38.54 -13.00 42.69
N ILE A 3 -37.46 -13.76 42.60
CA ILE A 3 -36.57 -13.95 41.42
C ILE A 3 -35.49 -12.87 41.38
N ASN A 4 -34.34 -13.31 41.88
CA ASN A 4 -33.02 -12.74 41.74
C ASN A 4 -32.63 -12.49 40.27
N ASN A 5 -31.94 -11.37 40.07
CA ASN A 5 -30.63 -11.35 39.39
C ASN A 5 -30.56 -11.97 37.98
N ARG A 6 -31.17 -11.31 36.99
CA ARG A 6 -31.04 -11.70 35.56
C ARG A 6 -30.93 -10.54 34.58
N PHE A 7 -30.60 -9.33 35.03
CA PHE A 7 -30.55 -8.15 34.15
C PHE A 7 -29.22 -7.88 33.44
N ASP A 8 -28.14 -8.65 33.69
CA ASP A 8 -26.79 -8.30 33.20
C ASP A 8 -26.14 -9.26 32.19
N ILE A 9 -26.88 -10.16 31.54
CA ILE A 9 -26.28 -11.15 30.61
C ILE A 9 -26.93 -11.26 29.24
N ALA A 10 -28.05 -10.60 28.97
CA ALA A 10 -28.73 -10.70 27.67
C ALA A 10 -28.23 -9.69 26.61
N TYR A 11 -27.59 -8.58 27.01
CA TYR A 11 -27.12 -7.56 26.07
C TYR A 11 -25.70 -7.78 25.52
N LEU A 12 -24.94 -8.73 26.09
CA LEU A 12 -23.55 -8.97 25.73
C LEU A 12 -23.34 -10.12 24.73
N THR A 13 -24.39 -10.86 24.34
CA THR A 13 -24.24 -12.03 23.46
C THR A 13 -24.84 -11.85 22.07
N VAL A 14 -25.70 -10.84 21.86
CA VAL A 14 -26.35 -10.62 20.54
C VAL A 14 -25.50 -9.72 19.62
N ARG A 15 -24.48 -9.03 20.15
CA ARG A 15 -23.56 -8.18 19.35
C ARG A 15 -22.38 -8.91 18.70
N SER A 16 -22.41 -10.24 18.66
CA SER A 16 -21.36 -11.04 18.00
C SER A 16 -21.74 -11.59 16.63
N TRP A 17 -22.99 -11.41 16.19
CA TRP A 17 -23.54 -12.07 14.98
C TRP A 17 -24.25 -11.12 14.02
N GLU A 18 -23.88 -9.83 14.05
CA GLU A 18 -24.45 -8.77 13.20
C GLU A 18 -23.34 -7.90 12.57
N LEU A 19 -22.17 -8.50 12.35
CA LEU A 19 -21.01 -7.86 11.70
C LEU A 19 -20.58 -8.55 10.41
N GLU A 20 -21.36 -9.51 9.90
CA GLU A 20 -21.06 -10.22 8.65
C GLU A 20 -21.71 -9.62 7.40
N ASP A 21 -22.63 -8.66 7.54
CA ASP A 21 -23.26 -7.97 6.40
C ASP A 21 -22.90 -6.48 6.38
N LEU A 22 -21.60 -6.17 6.31
CA LEU A 22 -21.20 -4.88 5.78
C LEU A 22 -21.45 -4.92 4.27
N GLU A 23 -22.61 -4.44 3.86
CA GLU A 23 -22.92 -4.08 2.49
C GLU A 23 -21.69 -3.46 1.82
N GLU A 24 -21.25 -4.09 0.72
CA GLU A 24 -20.15 -3.66 -0.12
C GLU A 24 -20.58 -2.39 -0.88
N PHE A 25 -20.69 -1.26 -0.17
CA PHE A 25 -20.94 0.05 -0.76
C PHE A 25 -19.82 0.31 -1.78
N SER A 26 -20.14 0.25 -3.06
CA SER A 26 -19.17 0.45 -4.15
C SER A 26 -18.77 1.92 -4.23
N MET A 27 -17.90 2.36 -3.33
CA MET A 27 -17.16 3.59 -3.51
C MET A 27 -16.32 3.43 -4.79
N VAL A 28 -16.49 4.32 -5.76
CA VAL A 28 -15.75 4.27 -7.02
C VAL A 28 -14.25 4.37 -6.73
N ARG A 29 -13.52 3.27 -6.93
CA ARG A 29 -12.07 3.19 -6.70
C ARG A 29 -11.33 3.97 -7.78
N MET A 30 -11.01 5.24 -7.48
CA MET A 30 -10.32 6.13 -8.42
C MET A 30 -8.84 5.75 -8.62
N ASN A 31 -8.17 5.22 -7.59
CA ASN A 31 -6.75 4.89 -7.65
C ASN A 31 -6.41 3.65 -6.81
N VAL A 32 -6.43 2.49 -7.46
CA VAL A 32 -6.14 1.19 -6.83
C VAL A 32 -4.77 1.11 -6.17
N LEU A 33 -3.76 1.85 -6.65
CA LEU A 33 -2.43 1.89 -6.03
C LEU A 33 -2.47 2.64 -4.70
N ALA A 34 -3.24 3.73 -4.62
CA ALA A 34 -3.36 4.52 -3.39
C ALA A 34 -4.04 3.70 -2.29
N ASP A 35 -5.07 2.94 -2.64
CA ASP A 35 -5.77 2.08 -1.69
C ASP A 35 -4.86 0.94 -1.22
N ALA A 36 -4.13 0.30 -2.13
CA ALA A 36 -3.17 -0.75 -1.79
C ALA A 36 -2.07 -0.26 -0.83
N LEU A 37 -1.42 0.87 -1.13
CA LEU A 37 -0.37 1.42 -0.26
C LEU A 37 -0.92 1.88 1.10
N LYS A 38 -2.15 2.42 1.15
CA LYS A 38 -2.82 2.74 2.43
C LYS A 38 -3.05 1.48 3.27
N CYS A 39 -3.51 0.38 2.66
CA CYS A 39 -3.69 -0.89 3.36
C CYS A 39 -2.37 -1.41 3.94
N ILE A 40 -1.27 -1.36 3.18
CA ILE A 40 0.07 -1.75 3.65
C ILE A 40 0.51 -0.87 4.83
N ASN A 41 0.43 0.45 4.68
CA ASN A 41 0.83 1.39 5.73
C ASN A 41 0.03 1.18 7.03
N ASN A 42 -1.27 0.91 6.92
CA ASN A 42 -2.11 0.62 8.07
C ASN A 42 -1.78 -0.74 8.71
N ALA A 43 -1.46 -1.76 7.90
CA ALA A 43 -1.08 -3.08 8.40
C ALA A 43 0.27 -3.05 9.12
N GLU A 44 1.27 -2.36 8.56
CA GLU A 44 2.60 -2.16 9.17
C GLU A 44 2.49 -1.39 10.49
N LYS A 45 1.74 -0.28 10.53
CA LYS A 45 1.49 0.47 11.78
C LYS A 45 0.78 -0.34 12.87
N ARG A 46 0.02 -1.36 12.47
CA ARG A 46 -0.65 -2.29 13.40
C ARG A 46 0.23 -3.49 13.77
N GLY A 47 1.43 -3.61 13.22
CA GLY A 47 2.34 -4.73 13.46
C GLY A 47 1.85 -6.06 12.88
N LYS A 48 1.01 -6.03 11.83
CA LYS A 48 0.55 -7.26 11.17
C LYS A 48 1.69 -7.85 10.35
N ARG A 49 1.80 -9.18 10.36
CA ARG A 49 2.82 -9.91 9.58
C ARG A 49 2.52 -9.99 8.09
N GLN A 50 1.26 -9.89 7.71
CA GLN A 50 0.82 -10.04 6.32
C GLN A 50 -0.34 -9.10 6.03
N VAL A 51 -0.45 -8.70 4.76
CA VAL A 51 -1.59 -7.92 4.25
C VAL A 51 -2.09 -8.51 2.95
N LEU A 52 -3.42 -8.58 2.83
CA LEU A 52 -4.11 -8.98 1.62
C LEU A 52 -4.56 -7.74 0.86
N LEU A 53 -4.14 -7.60 -0.39
CA LEU A 53 -4.48 -6.50 -1.28
C LEU A 53 -5.46 -6.96 -2.36
N ARG A 54 -6.50 -6.15 -2.59
CA ARG A 54 -7.52 -6.35 -3.61
C ARG A 54 -7.90 -4.97 -4.19
N PRO A 55 -7.88 -4.76 -5.53
CA PRO A 55 -7.57 -5.68 -6.62
C PRO A 55 -6.08 -5.77 -6.95
N CYS A 56 -5.66 -6.81 -7.67
CA CYS A 56 -4.31 -6.93 -8.21
C CYS A 56 -4.16 -6.11 -9.50
N SER A 57 -3.08 -5.34 -9.63
CA SER A 57 -2.77 -4.62 -10.87
C SER A 57 -1.28 -4.70 -11.20
N LYS A 58 -0.94 -4.65 -12.50
CA LYS A 58 0.46 -4.70 -12.97
C LYS A 58 1.31 -3.57 -12.37
N VAL A 59 0.72 -2.40 -12.11
CA VAL A 59 1.41 -1.26 -11.48
C VAL A 59 1.72 -1.56 -10.02
N ILE A 60 0.77 -2.14 -9.27
CA ILE A 60 0.98 -2.55 -7.88
C ILE A 60 2.08 -3.61 -7.81
N ILE A 61 2.02 -4.66 -8.63
CA ILE A 61 3.04 -5.71 -8.66
C ILE A 61 4.44 -5.13 -8.90
N LYS A 62 4.59 -4.25 -9.91
CA LYS A 62 5.87 -3.62 -10.20
C LYS A 62 6.35 -2.71 -9.07
N PHE A 63 5.44 -1.98 -8.42
CA PHE A 63 5.78 -1.13 -7.27
C PHE A 63 6.25 -1.98 -6.08
N LEU A 64 5.54 -3.06 -5.77
CA LEU A 64 5.94 -4.01 -4.72
C LEU A 64 7.27 -4.68 -5.04
N THR A 65 7.53 -5.00 -6.31
CA THR A 65 8.83 -5.54 -6.74
C THR A 65 9.98 -4.58 -6.42
N VAL A 66 9.79 -3.26 -6.63
CA VAL A 66 10.79 -2.25 -6.26
C VAL A 66 10.96 -2.20 -4.73
N MET A 67 9.87 -2.22 -3.96
CA MET A 67 9.95 -2.24 -2.49
C MET A 67 10.68 -3.49 -1.95
N MET A 68 10.45 -4.65 -2.57
CA MET A 68 11.09 -5.92 -2.23
C MET A 68 12.59 -5.89 -2.56
N LYS A 69 12.97 -5.35 -3.73
CA LYS A 69 14.37 -5.17 -4.14
C LYS A 69 15.18 -4.34 -3.13
N HIS A 70 14.56 -3.33 -2.52
CA HIS A 70 15.18 -2.51 -1.48
C HIS A 70 15.00 -3.07 -0.05
N GLY A 71 14.32 -4.21 0.12
CA GLY A 71 14.20 -4.91 1.41
C GLY A 71 13.25 -4.27 2.43
N TYR A 72 12.27 -3.46 1.98
CA TYR A 72 11.23 -2.90 2.86
C TYR A 72 10.08 -3.87 3.11
N ILE A 73 9.76 -4.70 2.11
CA ILE A 73 8.79 -5.79 2.22
C ILE A 73 9.47 -7.12 1.98
N GLY A 74 8.86 -8.19 2.48
CA GLY A 74 9.29 -9.55 2.18
C GLY A 74 8.74 -10.02 0.84
N GLU A 75 8.67 -11.35 0.71
CA GLU A 75 8.05 -11.99 -0.45
C GLU A 75 6.55 -11.65 -0.53
N PHE A 76 6.05 -11.60 -1.75
CA PHE A 76 4.63 -11.46 -2.01
C PHE A 76 4.16 -12.50 -3.02
N GLU A 77 2.95 -12.97 -2.84
CA GLU A 77 2.32 -13.99 -3.67
C GLU A 77 1.13 -13.39 -4.41
N ILE A 78 1.01 -13.74 -5.69
CA ILE A 78 -0.13 -13.35 -6.52
C ILE A 78 -1.06 -14.55 -6.57
N VAL A 79 -2.26 -14.39 -6.03
CA VAL A 79 -3.32 -15.40 -6.05
C VAL A 79 -4.32 -15.02 -7.12
N ASP A 80 -4.51 -15.89 -8.12
CA ASP A 80 -5.51 -15.69 -9.17
C ASP A 80 -6.88 -16.19 -8.72
N ASP A 81 -7.87 -15.30 -8.75
CA ASP A 81 -9.26 -15.60 -8.42
C ASP A 81 -10.18 -15.60 -9.66
N HIS A 82 -9.59 -15.62 -10.87
CA HIS A 82 -10.28 -15.47 -12.16
C HIS A 82 -11.13 -14.18 -12.27
N ARG A 83 -10.95 -13.22 -11.35
CA ARG A 83 -11.62 -11.91 -11.37
C ARG A 83 -10.61 -10.79 -11.52
N SER A 84 -10.05 -10.33 -10.41
CA SER A 84 -9.11 -9.19 -10.39
C SER A 84 -7.82 -9.52 -9.67
N GLY A 85 -7.64 -10.78 -9.27
CA GLY A 85 -6.50 -11.27 -8.52
C GLY A 85 -6.41 -10.66 -7.12
N LYS A 86 -5.63 -11.33 -6.27
CA LYS A 86 -5.30 -10.89 -4.92
C LYS A 86 -3.79 -10.95 -4.75
N ILE A 87 -3.26 -10.08 -3.91
CA ILE A 87 -1.82 -10.11 -3.56
C ILE A 87 -1.72 -10.29 -2.05
N VAL A 88 -0.98 -11.30 -1.62
CA VAL A 88 -0.59 -11.48 -0.22
C VAL A 88 0.83 -10.94 -0.09
N VAL A 89 1.03 -9.93 0.74
CA VAL A 89 2.35 -9.33 0.97
C VAL A 89 2.80 -9.66 2.38
N ASN A 90 4.00 -10.23 2.50
CA ASN A 90 4.65 -10.44 3.79
C ASN A 90 5.38 -9.16 4.23
N LEU A 91 5.05 -8.71 5.43
CA LEU A 91 5.54 -7.48 6.03
C LEU A 91 6.70 -7.77 6.98
N THR A 92 7.74 -6.96 6.92
CA THR A 92 8.97 -7.17 7.70
C THR A 92 9.05 -6.25 8.93
N GLY A 93 8.19 -5.23 9.03
CA GLY A 93 8.25 -4.23 10.09
C GLY A 93 9.26 -3.11 9.86
N ARG A 94 9.92 -3.06 8.68
CA ARG A 94 10.91 -2.03 8.33
C ARG A 94 10.31 -0.80 7.66
N LEU A 95 9.07 -0.89 7.16
CA LEU A 95 8.42 0.18 6.43
C LEU A 95 7.83 1.21 7.38
N ASN A 96 8.30 2.46 7.32
CA ASN A 96 7.76 3.54 8.13
C ASN A 96 6.52 4.17 7.49
N LYS A 97 6.60 4.44 6.17
CA LYS A 97 5.54 5.07 5.39
C LYS A 97 5.71 4.75 3.91
N CYS A 98 4.62 4.30 3.29
CA CYS A 98 4.46 4.31 1.84
C CYS A 98 3.28 5.19 1.44
N GLY A 99 3.37 5.80 0.25
CA GLY A 99 2.34 6.70 -0.24
C GLY A 99 2.37 6.87 -1.75
N VAL A 100 1.20 7.12 -2.32
CA VAL A 100 1.03 7.50 -3.72
C VAL A 100 0.94 9.02 -3.82
N ILE A 101 1.54 9.58 -4.86
CA ILE A 101 1.42 11.00 -5.18
C ILE A 101 0.33 11.15 -6.24
N SER A 102 -0.66 11.99 -5.94
CA SER A 102 -1.80 12.26 -6.82
C SER A 102 -2.00 13.78 -6.90
N PRO A 103 -2.10 14.36 -8.10
CA PRO A 103 -1.98 13.73 -9.43
C PRO A 103 -0.56 13.25 -9.76
N ARG A 104 -0.41 12.43 -10.82
CA ARG A 104 0.89 11.94 -11.28
C ARG A 104 1.60 13.01 -12.10
N PHE A 105 2.43 13.82 -11.43
CA PHE A 105 3.20 14.88 -12.05
C PHE A 105 4.31 14.34 -12.97
N ASP A 106 4.58 15.08 -14.05
CA ASP A 106 5.75 14.86 -14.89
C ASP A 106 7.00 15.40 -14.18
N VAL A 107 8.04 14.58 -14.13
CA VAL A 107 9.31 14.86 -13.45
C VAL A 107 10.44 14.70 -14.48
N PRO A 108 10.99 15.83 -14.99
CA PRO A 108 12.21 15.78 -15.78
C PRO A 108 13.40 15.40 -14.90
N ILE A 109 14.49 14.94 -15.51
CA ILE A 109 15.69 14.42 -14.81
C ILE A 109 16.25 15.45 -13.82
N ASN A 110 16.24 16.73 -14.20
CA ASN A 110 16.75 17.84 -13.38
C ASN A 110 15.92 18.06 -12.11
N ASP A 111 14.62 17.76 -12.15
CA ASP A 111 13.71 18.00 -11.02
C ASP A 111 13.64 16.82 -10.05
N ILE A 112 14.20 15.66 -10.40
CA ILE A 112 14.20 14.46 -9.54
C ILE A 112 14.75 14.81 -8.15
N GLU A 113 15.82 15.61 -8.09
CA GLU A 113 16.45 16.00 -6.82
C GLU A 113 15.56 16.87 -5.93
N LYS A 114 14.80 17.77 -6.55
CA LYS A 114 13.84 18.62 -5.85
C LYS A 114 12.74 17.76 -5.23
N TRP A 115 12.23 16.78 -5.98
CA TRP A 115 11.22 15.85 -5.48
C TRP A 115 11.73 14.95 -4.36
N THR A 116 12.96 14.43 -4.47
CA THR A 116 13.55 13.59 -3.42
C THR A 116 13.74 14.35 -2.13
N ASN A 117 14.26 15.59 -2.19
CA ASN A 117 14.46 16.41 -0.99
C ASN A 117 13.14 16.79 -0.29
N ASN A 118 12.05 16.94 -1.05
CA ASN A 118 10.75 17.31 -0.51
C ASN A 118 9.96 16.12 0.08
N LEU A 119 10.15 14.92 -0.48
CA LEU A 119 9.35 13.74 -0.13
C LEU A 119 10.03 12.81 0.86
N LEU A 120 11.36 12.69 0.78
CA LEU A 120 12.12 11.76 1.60
C LEU A 120 12.61 12.46 2.87
N PRO A 121 12.67 11.74 4.01
CA PRO A 121 13.14 12.31 5.27
C PRO A 121 14.66 12.60 5.26
N SER A 122 15.43 11.89 4.44
CA SER A 122 16.88 12.06 4.29
C SER A 122 17.33 11.63 2.89
N ARG A 123 18.48 12.14 2.44
CA ARG A 123 19.07 11.78 1.14
C ARG A 123 19.59 10.33 1.09
N GLN A 124 19.82 9.72 2.25
CA GLN A 124 20.31 8.34 2.37
C GLN A 124 19.19 7.34 2.62
N PHE A 125 17.95 7.79 2.81
CA PHE A 125 16.86 6.93 3.26
C PHE A 125 15.55 7.20 2.51
N GLY A 126 15.00 6.13 1.96
CA GLY A 126 13.76 6.16 1.21
C GLY A 126 13.98 6.26 -0.30
N TYR A 127 12.93 5.91 -1.02
CA TYR A 127 12.95 5.87 -2.47
C TYR A 127 11.68 6.50 -3.04
N VAL A 128 11.88 7.35 -4.05
CA VAL A 128 10.81 7.82 -4.92
C VAL A 128 10.72 6.88 -6.12
N VAL A 129 9.50 6.45 -6.46
CA VAL A 129 9.21 5.57 -7.59
C VAL A 129 8.61 6.37 -8.73
N LEU A 130 9.15 6.17 -9.93
CA LEU A 130 8.79 6.86 -11.15
C LEU A 130 8.34 5.85 -12.21
N THR A 131 7.38 6.24 -13.05
CA THR A 131 7.11 5.56 -14.34
C THR A 131 7.89 6.26 -15.42
N THR A 132 8.89 5.60 -15.98
CA THR A 132 9.67 6.10 -17.12
C THR A 132 9.34 5.29 -18.37
N SER A 133 9.88 5.69 -19.52
CA SER A 133 9.78 4.92 -20.77
C SER A 133 10.40 3.52 -20.66
N GLY A 134 11.37 3.33 -19.76
CA GLY A 134 12.00 2.04 -19.46
C GLY A 134 11.23 1.18 -18.44
N GLY A 135 10.09 1.65 -17.93
CA GLY A 135 9.28 0.95 -16.94
C GLY A 135 9.18 1.66 -15.59
N ILE A 136 8.68 0.96 -14.58
CA ILE A 136 8.58 1.48 -13.21
C ILE A 136 9.89 1.17 -12.50
N MET A 137 10.53 2.22 -11.98
CA MET A 137 11.84 2.14 -11.32
C MET A 137 11.96 3.20 -10.23
N ASP A 138 12.96 3.05 -9.37
CA ASP A 138 13.33 4.05 -8.38
C ASP A 138 14.07 5.24 -9.02
N HIS A 139 14.12 6.34 -8.30
CA HIS A 139 14.78 7.58 -8.73
C HIS A 139 16.29 7.45 -8.94
N GLU A 140 16.99 6.55 -8.23
CA GLU A 140 18.43 6.35 -8.44
C GLU A 140 18.68 5.61 -9.76
N GLU A 141 17.88 4.58 -10.04
CA GLU A 141 17.93 3.86 -11.32
C GLU A 141 17.53 4.76 -12.49
N ALA A 142 16.52 5.62 -12.31
CA ALA A 142 16.12 6.61 -13.31
C ALA A 142 17.26 7.61 -13.61
N ARG A 143 17.97 8.10 -12.57
CA ARG A 143 19.13 8.98 -12.74
C ARG A 143 20.28 8.26 -13.46
N ARG A 144 20.58 7.00 -13.11
CA ARG A 144 21.63 6.20 -13.76
C ARG A 144 21.34 6.00 -15.25
N LYS A 145 20.09 5.72 -15.61
CA LYS A 145 19.65 5.53 -16.99
C LYS A 145 19.39 6.84 -17.74
N HIS A 146 19.53 7.99 -17.08
CA HIS A 146 19.20 9.31 -17.65
C HIS A 146 17.78 9.36 -18.22
N LEU A 147 16.81 8.85 -17.45
CA LEU A 147 15.39 8.83 -17.83
C LEU A 147 14.56 9.68 -16.87
N GLY A 148 13.75 10.57 -17.44
CA GLY A 148 12.66 11.24 -16.74
C GLY A 148 11.38 10.40 -16.79
N GLY A 149 10.33 10.86 -16.10
CA GLY A 149 9.07 10.12 -16.10
C GLY A 149 7.98 10.80 -15.29
N LYS A 150 6.95 10.04 -14.93
CA LYS A 150 5.88 10.50 -14.05
C LYS A 150 6.06 9.95 -12.65
N ILE A 151 5.85 10.78 -11.64
CA ILE A 151 5.92 10.32 -10.25
C ILE A 151 4.73 9.43 -9.90
N LEU A 152 5.02 8.28 -9.29
CA LEU A 152 4.00 7.36 -8.79
C LEU A 152 3.81 7.51 -7.30
N GLY A 153 4.90 7.49 -6.54
CA GLY A 153 4.84 7.47 -5.09
C GLY A 153 6.20 7.35 -4.46
N PHE A 154 6.20 7.12 -3.15
CA PHE A 154 7.41 7.00 -2.36
C PHE A 154 7.21 5.96 -1.27
N PHE A 155 8.32 5.44 -0.77
CA PHE A 155 8.36 4.60 0.42
C PHE A 155 9.66 4.82 1.19
N PHE A 156 9.57 4.73 2.51
CA PHE A 156 10.67 4.76 3.46
C PHE A 156 10.22 4.18 4.79
#